data_AF-A0A9D8BR76-F1
#
_entry.id   AF-A0A9D8BR76-F1
#
_cell.length_a   1.000
_cell.length_b   1.000
_cell.length_c   1.000
_cell.angle_alpha   90.00
_cell.angle_beta   90.00
_cell.angle_gamma   90.00
#
_symmetry.space_group_name_H-M   'P 1'
#
loop_
_entity.id
_entity.type
_entity.pdbx_description
1 polymer ?
#
loop_
_entity_poly.entity_id
_entity_poly.type
_entity_poly.pdbx_seq_one_letter_code
_entity_poly.pdbx_strand_id
1 'polypeptide(L)' 'MNKRFDAVGFMRKRRAEIDREDADLTWEKKSKKTQDTLKGDPIWERLKERVVPTGTPLSRKKTAALRK' A
#
# COMPACT_ATOMS: atom_id res chain seq x y z
N MET A 1 20.02 23.19 0.31
CA MET A 1 20.33 21.83 -0.19
C MET A 1 19.02 21.05 -0.28
N ASN A 2 18.37 21.05 -1.44
CA ASN A 2 17.04 20.43 -1.61
C ASN A 2 17.21 18.92 -1.85
N LYS A 3 17.52 18.17 -0.78
CA LYS A 3 17.45 16.71 -0.83
C LYS A 3 15.99 16.31 -0.97
N ARG A 4 15.54 16.09 -2.21
CA ARG A 4 14.22 15.50 -2.48
C ARG A 4 14.20 14.13 -1.83
N PHE A 5 13.12 13.83 -1.11
CA PHE A 5 12.92 12.52 -0.49
C PHE A 5 12.93 11.44 -1.59
N ASP A 6 13.85 10.49 -1.49
CA ASP A 6 13.88 9.31 -2.37
C ASP A 6 12.85 8.29 -1.86
N ALA A 7 11.62 8.44 -2.33
CA ALA A 7 10.53 7.54 -2.00
C ALA A 7 10.83 6.10 -2.45
N VAL A 8 11.53 5.90 -3.57
CA VAL A 8 11.78 4.55 -4.10
C VAL A 8 12.83 3.84 -3.27
N GLY A 9 13.94 4.50 -2.95
CA GLY A 9 14.97 3.97 -2.06
C GLY A 9 14.42 3.66 -0.67
N PHE A 10 13.60 4.56 -0.12
CA PHE A 10 12.92 4.34 1.15
C PHE A 10 12.01 3.09 1.12
N MET A 11 11.15 2.97 0.12
CA MET A 11 10.23 1.84 -0.02
C MET A 11 10.96 0.51 -0.23
N ARG A 12 12.05 0.49 -1.01
CA ARG A 12 12.89 -0.70 -1.20
C ARG A 12 13.54 -1.15 0.10
N LYS A 13 14.11 -0.20 0.84
CA LYS A 13 14.71 -0.48 2.16
C LYS A 13 13.65 -1.01 3.12
N ARG A 14 12.47 -0.38 3.18
CA ARG A 14 11.39 -0.85 4.05
C ARG A 14 10.89 -2.24 3.70
N ARG A 15 10.78 -2.57 2.41
CA ARG A 15 10.39 -3.91 1.98
C ARG A 15 11.41 -4.96 2.40
N ALA A 16 12.70 -4.70 2.21
CA ALA A 16 13.75 -5.64 2.60
C ALA A 16 13.82 -5.87 4.12
N GLU A 17 13.48 -4.85 4.93
CA GLU A 17 13.38 -4.98 6.39
C GLU A 17 12.18 -5.85 6.79
N ILE A 18 11.00 -5.59 6.21
CA ILE A 18 9.79 -6.39 6.43
C ILE A 18 10.04 -7.85 6.04
N ASP A 19 10.65 -8.09 4.88
CA ASP A 19 10.95 -9.43 4.39
C ASP A 19 11.87 -10.20 5.35
N ARG A 20 12.81 -9.53 6.03
CA ARG A 20 13.66 -10.13 7.06
C ARG A 20 12.89 -10.39 8.36
N GLU A 21 12.13 -9.42 8.85
CA GLU A 21 11.31 -9.56 10.07
C GLU A 21 10.30 -10.71 9.94
N ASP A 22 9.81 -10.91 8.73
CA ASP A 22 8.76 -11.87 8.42
C ASP A 22 9.31 -13.19 7.81
N ALA A 23 10.63 -13.36 7.69
CA ALA A 23 11.25 -14.54 7.10
C ALA A 23 10.87 -15.84 7.85
N ASP A 24 10.77 -15.76 9.18
CA ASP A 24 10.47 -16.90 10.05
C ASP A 24 8.98 -16.99 10.45
N LEU A 25 8.14 -16.07 9.95
CA LEU A 25 6.72 -16.05 10.27
C LEU A 25 5.92 -16.88 9.28
N THR A 26 5.10 -17.80 9.81
CA THR A 26 4.06 -18.46 9.03
C THR A 26 3.01 -17.45 8.57
N TRP A 27 2.32 -17.76 7.47
CA TRP A 27 1.27 -16.90 6.90
C TRP A 27 0.23 -16.44 7.93
N GLU A 28 -0.22 -17.35 8.81
CA GLU A 28 -1.16 -17.03 9.89
C GLU A 28 -0.61 -16.00 10.88
N LYS A 29 0.68 -16.11 11.24
CA LYS A 29 1.32 -15.15 12.15
C LYS A 29 1.45 -13.77 11.50
N LYS A 30 1.75 -13.70 10.20
CA LYS A 30 1.77 -12.42 9.46
C LYS A 30 0.39 -11.78 9.40
N SER A 31 -0.64 -12.59 9.14
CA SER A 31 -2.04 -12.13 9.13
C SER A 31 -2.45 -11.57 10.49
N LYS A 32 -2.16 -12.30 11.57
CA LYS A 32 -2.45 -11.84 12.94
C LYS A 32 -1.70 -10.56 13.31
N LYS A 33 -0.39 -10.48 13.03
CA LYS A 33 0.44 -9.26 13.23
C LYS A 33 -0.17 -8.06 12.50
N THR A 34 -0.63 -8.26 11.27
CA THR A 34 -1.28 -7.21 10.48
C THR A 34 -2.61 -6.79 11.09
N GLN A 35 -3.46 -7.74 11.48
CA GLN A 35 -4.74 -7.44 12.16
C GLN A 35 -4.53 -6.68 13.47
N ASP A 36 -3.54 -7.07 14.27
CA ASP A 36 -3.22 -6.40 15.54
C ASP A 36 -2.71 -4.97 15.30
N THR A 37 -1.91 -4.75 14.24
CA THR A 37 -1.41 -3.41 13.87
C THR A 37 -2.53 -2.49 13.38
N LEU A 38 -3.51 -3.05 12.67
CA LEU A 38 -4.66 -2.31 12.13
C LEU A 38 -5.75 -2.04 13.17
N LYS A 39 -5.68 -2.69 14.34
CA LYS A 39 -6.69 -2.54 15.38
C LYS A 39 -6.71 -1.11 15.91
N GLY A 40 -7.86 -0.44 15.74
CA GLY A 40 -8.06 0.95 16.18
C GLY A 40 -7.59 2.00 15.18
N ASP A 41 -7.11 1.60 13.99
CA ASP A 41 -6.89 2.55 12.89
C ASP A 41 -8.25 3.06 12.37
N PRO A 42 -8.54 4.38 12.46
CA PRO A 42 -9.84 4.93 12.05
C PRO A 42 -10.15 4.74 10.56
N ILE A 43 -9.12 4.72 9.71
CA ILE A 43 -9.26 4.50 8.28
C ILE A 43 -9.57 3.03 8.02
N TRP A 44 -8.85 2.12 8.68
CA TRP A 44 -9.12 0.69 8.57
C TRP A 44 -10.53 0.32 9.03
N GLU A 45 -10.95 0.78 10.20
CA GLU A 45 -12.30 0.52 10.73
C GLU A 45 -13.40 1.00 9.77
N ARG A 46 -13.17 2.13 9.08
CA ARG A 46 -14.08 2.63 8.06
C ARG A 46 -14.10 1.81 6.77
N LEU A 47 -12.97 1.20 6.40
CA LEU A 47 -12.78 0.58 5.09
C LEU A 47 -12.92 -0.94 5.08
N LYS A 48 -12.77 -1.61 6.23
CA LYS A 48 -12.72 -3.08 6.33
C LYS A 48 -13.94 -3.80 5.72
N GLU A 49 -15.11 -3.18 5.74
CA GLU A 49 -16.37 -3.73 5.18
C GLU A 49 -16.77 -3.08 3.85
N ARG A 50 -15.97 -2.13 3.35
CA ARG A 50 -16.30 -1.39 2.14
C ARG A 50 -16.06 -2.25 0.90
N VAL A 51 -17.15 -2.72 0.30
CA VAL A 51 -17.11 -3.38 -1.02
C VAL A 51 -17.21 -2.32 -2.11
N VAL A 52 -16.20 -2.23 -2.98
CA VAL A 52 -16.29 -1.40 -4.18
C VAL A 52 -16.96 -2.24 -5.28
N PRO A 53 -18.09 -1.80 -5.86
CA PRO A 53 -18.69 -2.51 -6.98
C PRO A 53 -17.69 -2.55 -8.14
N THR A 54 -17.42 -3.75 -8.66
CA THR A 54 -16.42 -4.04 -9.70
C THR A 54 -16.78 -3.47 -11.09
N GLY A 55 -17.76 -2.57 -11.16
CA GLY A 55 -18.36 -2.08 -12.41
C GLY A 55 -17.90 -0.71 -12.88
N THR A 56 -16.94 -0.04 -12.25
CA THR A 56 -16.45 1.25 -12.77
C THR A 56 -15.22 1.02 -13.65
N PRO A 57 -15.33 1.05 -14.99
CA PRO A 57 -14.15 1.09 -15.83
C PRO A 57 -13.36 2.35 -15.48
N LEU A 58 -12.09 2.19 -15.14
CA LEU A 58 -11.15 3.29 -15.01
C LEU A 58 -11.13 4.02 -16.36
N SER A 59 -11.90 5.11 -16.45
CA SER A 59 -11.90 6.00 -17.60
C SER A 59 -10.51 6.62 -17.69
N ARG A 60 -9.62 5.97 -18.45
CA ARG A 60 -8.37 6.57 -18.90
C ARG A 60 -8.77 7.74 -19.80
N LYS A 61 -8.93 8.92 -19.22
CA LYS A 61 -8.91 10.16 -19.99
C LYS A 61 -7.54 10.20 -20.67
N LYS A 62 -7.49 9.81 -21.95
CA LYS A 62 -6.34 10.04 -22.82
C LYS A 62 -6.12 11.56 -22.84
N THR A 63 -5.15 12.05 -22.10
CA THR A 63 -4.53 13.34 -22.36
C THR A 63 -3.72 13.21 -23.64
N ALA A 64 -4.41 13.20 -24.79
CA ALA A 64 -3.80 13.54 -26.06
C ALA A 64 -3.70 15.07 -26.10
N ALA A 65 -2.66 15.61 -25.48
CA ALA A 65 -2.32 17.03 -25.57
C ALA A 65 -0.93 17.15 -26.21
N LEU A 66 -0.98 17.51 -27.50
CA LEU A 66 -0.14 18.53 -28.12
C LEU A 66 1.36 18.20 -28.32
N ARG A 67 1.69 17.71 -29.52
CA ARG A 67 2.92 18.11 -30.22
C ARG A 67 2.51 18.70 -31.56
N LYS A 68 2.75 20.02 -31.70
CA LYS A 68 2.80 20.74 -32.98
C LYS A 68 4.07 20.34 -33.73
#